data_AF-A0A2W4WTJ8-F1
#
_entry.id   AF-A0A2W4WTJ8-F1
#
_cell.length_a   1.000
_cell.length_b   1.000
_cell.length_c   1.000
_cell.angle_alpha   90.00
_cell.angle_beta   90.00
_cell.angle_gamma   90.00
#
_symmetry.space_group_name_H-M   'P 1'
#
loop_
_entity.id
_entity.type
_entity.pdbx_description
1 polymer ?
#
loop_
_entity_poly.entity_id
_entity_poly.type
_entity_poly.pdbx_seq_one_letter_code
_entity_poly.pdbx_strand_id
1 'polypeptide(L)'
;PLSAERVTRANAQAAAAGATRDVPPERTREYFNAIRGMIYGDDPEQGFVNGRTFSHPTLRIAFEAPEGFTLTNTPAAVQIGGENGRAQFGGGALPAEGLEAYASGVLRQFLGQAPSEVGRVTTSTTNGLQTATAPARARNQQGQVLDVQVTAYSVGDRAYHFVTLAPSGGSAVFAAMLRSMRQLTTQEAAALRARQIEIVEVRSGDTAASLSRRMAFTDFQLERFLALNGLSEGEGLRAGQQVKIVTYAR
;
A
#
# COMPACT_ATOMS: atom_id res chain seq x y z
N PRO A 1 -7.40 -3.41 -6.43
CA PRO A 1 -8.02 -4.54 -7.15
C PRO A 1 -8.37 -5.68 -6.18
N LEU A 2 -9.58 -6.23 -6.30
CA LEU A 2 -10.01 -7.39 -5.51
C LEU A 2 -9.07 -8.58 -5.81
N SER A 3 -8.74 -9.38 -4.78
CA SER A 3 -7.83 -10.53 -4.89
C SER A 3 -8.21 -11.49 -6.02
N ALA A 4 -9.51 -11.65 -6.28
CA ALA A 4 -10.05 -12.49 -7.35
C ALA A 4 -9.60 -12.04 -8.76
N GLU A 5 -9.63 -10.74 -9.07
CA GLU A 5 -9.21 -10.24 -10.38
C GLU A 5 -7.71 -10.43 -10.63
N ARG A 6 -6.90 -10.38 -9.57
CA ARG A 6 -5.44 -10.64 -9.66
C ARG A 6 -5.18 -12.11 -9.99
N VAL A 7 -5.91 -13.02 -9.35
CA VAL A 7 -5.83 -14.47 -9.62
C VAL A 7 -6.23 -14.77 -11.06
N THR A 8 -7.34 -14.20 -11.54
CA THR A 8 -7.78 -14.37 -12.94
C THR A 8 -6.72 -13.89 -13.92
N ARG A 9 -6.13 -12.71 -13.69
CA ARG A 9 -5.10 -12.14 -14.57
C ARG A 9 -3.82 -12.96 -14.57
N ALA A 10 -3.38 -13.42 -13.40
CA ALA A 10 -2.21 -14.29 -13.25
C ALA A 10 -2.42 -15.63 -13.97
N ASN A 11 -3.60 -16.24 -13.84
CA ASN A 11 -3.94 -17.48 -14.54
C ASN A 11 -3.98 -17.30 -16.07
N ALA A 12 -4.52 -16.17 -16.55
CA ALA A 12 -4.55 -15.86 -17.97
C ALA A 12 -3.12 -15.68 -18.55
N GLN A 13 -2.24 -14.98 -17.82
CA GLN A 13 -0.83 -14.83 -18.21
C GLN A 13 -0.08 -16.16 -18.19
N ALA A 14 -0.31 -16.99 -17.17
CA ALA A 14 0.28 -18.32 -17.08
C ALA A 14 -0.16 -19.23 -18.25
N ALA A 15 -1.45 -19.21 -18.59
CA ALA A 15 -1.98 -19.95 -19.73
C ALA A 15 -1.41 -19.45 -21.06
N ALA A 16 -1.29 -18.12 -21.24
CA ALA A 16 -0.68 -17.53 -22.44
C ALA A 16 0.81 -17.88 -22.58
N ALA A 17 1.51 -18.09 -21.46
CA ALA A 17 2.90 -18.56 -21.44
C ALA A 17 3.02 -20.10 -21.56
N GLY A 18 1.91 -20.82 -21.78
CA GLY A 18 1.90 -22.27 -21.95
C GLY A 18 2.05 -23.08 -20.65
N ALA A 19 1.78 -22.48 -19.49
CA ALA A 19 1.81 -23.20 -18.21
C ALA A 19 0.58 -24.10 -18.03
N THR A 20 0.78 -25.38 -17.70
CA THR A 20 -0.29 -26.33 -17.37
C THR A 20 -0.28 -26.64 -15.88
N ARG A 21 -1.47 -26.75 -15.27
CA ARG A 21 -1.65 -26.91 -13.81
C ARG A 21 -1.16 -28.27 -13.28
N ASP A 22 -1.06 -29.26 -14.16
CA ASP A 22 -0.87 -30.68 -13.82
C ASP A 22 0.51 -31.24 -14.20
N VAL A 23 1.53 -30.40 -14.43
CA VAL A 23 2.92 -30.85 -14.64
C VAL A 23 3.86 -30.33 -13.53
N PRO A 24 3.92 -30.97 -12.35
CA PRO A 24 4.96 -30.66 -11.36
C PRO A 24 5.73 -31.94 -10.97
N PRO A 25 6.95 -32.18 -11.50
CA PRO A 25 8.16 -31.81 -10.75
C PRO A 25 9.42 -31.45 -11.60
N GLU A 26 9.38 -31.60 -12.94
CA GLU A 26 10.58 -31.48 -13.78
C GLU A 26 11.08 -30.04 -13.96
N ARG A 27 10.23 -29.04 -13.66
CA ARG A 27 10.57 -27.61 -13.72
C ARG A 27 10.70 -26.95 -12.35
N THR A 28 10.66 -27.71 -11.26
CA THR A 28 10.72 -27.15 -9.90
C THR A 28 12.00 -26.33 -9.68
N ARG A 29 13.14 -26.80 -10.17
CA ARG A 29 14.42 -26.09 -10.04
C ARG A 29 14.50 -24.84 -10.91
N GLU A 30 14.04 -24.90 -12.15
CA GLU A 30 13.98 -23.74 -13.05
C GLU A 30 13.03 -22.67 -12.54
N TYR A 31 11.85 -23.07 -12.06
CA TYR A 31 10.90 -22.20 -11.40
C TYR A 31 11.52 -21.53 -10.16
N PHE A 32 12.13 -22.31 -9.26
CA PHE A 32 12.76 -21.75 -8.07
C PHE A 32 13.93 -20.81 -8.39
N ASN A 33 14.69 -21.09 -9.45
CA ASN A 33 15.71 -20.16 -9.94
C ASN A 33 15.09 -18.87 -10.48
N ALA A 34 14.00 -18.95 -11.23
CA ALA A 34 13.33 -17.79 -11.80
C ALA A 34 12.71 -16.86 -10.73
N ILE A 35 12.20 -17.43 -9.64
CA ILE A 35 11.57 -16.64 -8.57
C ILE A 35 12.53 -16.21 -7.46
N ARG A 36 13.76 -16.72 -7.44
CA ARG A 36 14.77 -16.38 -6.42
C ARG A 36 15.10 -14.88 -6.53
N GLY A 37 14.99 -14.17 -5.41
CA GLY A 37 15.27 -12.74 -5.33
C GLY A 37 14.12 -11.85 -5.82
N MET A 38 13.00 -12.41 -6.28
CA MET A 38 11.83 -11.62 -6.63
C MET A 38 11.32 -10.85 -5.39
N ILE A 39 10.97 -9.58 -5.58
CA ILE A 39 10.35 -8.76 -4.53
C ILE A 39 9.04 -9.40 -4.07
N TYR A 40 8.88 -9.47 -2.75
CA TYR A 40 7.67 -9.94 -2.10
C TYR A 40 6.89 -8.76 -1.53
N GLY A 41 5.67 -8.54 -2.02
CA GLY A 41 4.83 -7.41 -1.62
C GLY A 41 4.99 -6.23 -2.57
N ASP A 42 4.87 -5.02 -2.03
CA ASP A 42 5.01 -3.78 -2.80
C ASP A 42 6.48 -3.40 -3.05
N ASP A 43 6.71 -2.69 -4.15
CA ASP A 43 8.01 -2.14 -4.51
C ASP A 43 8.43 -1.03 -3.52
N PRO A 44 9.61 -1.12 -2.88
CA PRO A 44 10.15 -0.08 -2.01
C PRO A 44 10.17 1.31 -2.62
N GLU A 45 10.39 1.40 -3.93
CA GLU A 45 10.44 2.68 -4.65
C GLU A 45 9.07 3.35 -4.72
N GLN A 46 7.99 2.57 -4.61
CA GLN A 46 6.61 3.06 -4.63
C GLN A 46 6.02 3.18 -3.21
N GLY A 47 6.73 2.70 -2.19
CA GLY A 47 6.26 2.65 -0.80
C GLY A 47 5.58 1.33 -0.44
N PHE A 48 5.55 1.06 0.86
CA PHE A 48 5.09 -0.20 1.44
C PHE A 48 3.72 -0.07 2.08
N VAL A 49 2.90 -1.10 1.92
CA VAL A 49 1.69 -1.30 2.71
C VAL A 49 1.93 -2.41 3.73
N ASN A 50 1.76 -2.09 5.02
CA ASN A 50 1.77 -3.09 6.09
C ASN A 50 0.51 -2.93 6.95
N GLY A 51 -0.42 -3.88 6.81
CA GLY A 51 -1.76 -3.77 7.40
C GLY A 51 -2.48 -2.52 6.89
N ARG A 52 -2.76 -1.58 7.80
CA ARG A 52 -3.37 -0.28 7.47
C ARG A 52 -2.35 0.84 7.25
N THR A 53 -1.07 0.61 7.49
CA THR A 53 -0.02 1.64 7.40
C THR A 53 0.58 1.67 6.00
N PHE A 54 0.65 2.85 5.41
CA PHE A 54 1.50 3.14 4.27
C PHE A 54 2.78 3.83 4.74
N SER A 55 3.91 3.48 4.15
CA SER A 55 5.21 4.11 4.46
C SER A 55 6.09 4.17 3.23
N HIS A 56 6.73 5.31 2.98
CA HIS A 56 7.57 5.50 1.81
C HIS A 56 8.99 5.92 2.22
N PRO A 57 10.03 5.11 1.94
CA PRO A 57 11.39 5.36 2.41
C PRO A 57 12.00 6.62 1.78
N THR A 58 11.88 6.78 0.46
CA THR A 58 12.44 7.93 -0.27
C THR A 58 11.75 9.25 0.06
N LEU A 59 10.41 9.27 0.02
CA LEU A 59 9.62 10.45 0.37
C LEU A 59 9.64 10.74 1.88
N ARG A 60 10.05 9.76 2.71
CA ARG A 60 10.08 9.80 4.17
C ARG A 60 8.73 10.17 4.77
N ILE A 61 7.67 9.51 4.36
CA ILE A 61 6.32 9.75 4.86
C ILE A 61 5.69 8.45 5.35
N ALA A 62 4.76 8.58 6.29
CA ALA A 62 3.87 7.50 6.67
C ALA A 62 2.50 8.03 7.08
N PHE A 63 1.48 7.20 6.87
CA PHE A 63 0.12 7.42 7.35
C PHE A 63 -0.60 6.08 7.53
N GLU A 64 -1.73 6.11 8.24
CA GLU A 64 -2.53 4.94 8.55
C GLU A 64 -3.95 5.10 7.99
N ALA A 65 -4.37 4.17 7.14
CA ALA A 65 -5.73 4.14 6.59
C ALA A 65 -6.77 3.91 7.71
N PRO A 66 -8.02 4.41 7.55
CA PRO A 66 -9.07 4.18 8.53
C PRO A 66 -9.37 2.68 8.70
N GLU A 67 -9.95 2.32 9.84
CA GLU A 67 -10.41 0.94 10.07
C GLU A 67 -11.50 0.54 9.08
N GLY A 68 -11.45 -0.70 8.60
CA GLY A 68 -12.37 -1.21 7.58
C GLY A 68 -12.08 -0.71 6.15
N PHE A 69 -11.06 0.14 5.96
CA PHE A 69 -10.64 0.57 4.62
C PHE A 69 -9.51 -0.31 4.09
N THR A 70 -9.51 -0.45 2.77
CA THR A 70 -8.44 -1.10 2.01
C THR A 70 -7.51 -0.04 1.44
N LEU A 71 -6.20 -0.33 1.43
CA LEU A 71 -5.19 0.52 0.84
C LEU A 71 -4.55 -0.20 -0.35
N THR A 72 -4.53 0.48 -1.50
CA THR A 72 -3.95 -0.03 -2.74
C THR A 72 -2.90 0.96 -3.21
N ASN A 73 -1.64 0.53 -3.22
CA ASN A 73 -0.57 1.29 -3.83
C ASN A 73 -0.57 1.07 -5.36
N THR A 74 -0.43 2.14 -6.12
CA THR A 74 -0.27 2.09 -7.58
C THR A 74 0.86 3.03 -7.99
N PRO A 75 1.48 2.85 -9.18
CA PRO A 75 2.55 3.75 -9.63
C PRO A 75 2.14 5.23 -9.70
N ALA A 76 0.85 5.54 -9.84
CA ALA A 76 0.35 6.90 -9.96
C ALA A 76 -0.10 7.53 -8.63
N ALA A 77 -0.67 6.74 -7.72
CA ALA A 77 -1.22 7.21 -6.45
C ALA A 77 -1.51 6.06 -5.48
N VAL A 78 -1.61 6.38 -4.20
CA VAL A 78 -2.12 5.44 -3.19
C VAL A 78 -3.62 5.67 -3.01
N GLN A 79 -4.41 4.65 -3.28
CA GLN A 79 -5.87 4.68 -3.14
C GLN A 79 -6.30 4.05 -1.82
N ILE A 80 -7.23 4.69 -1.14
CA ILE A 80 -7.81 4.23 0.12
C ILE A 80 -9.34 4.13 -0.09
N GLY A 81 -9.93 2.96 0.14
CA GLY A 81 -11.34 2.72 -0.16
C GLY A 81 -12.05 1.90 0.91
N GLY A 82 -13.25 2.33 1.29
CA GLY A 82 -14.15 1.65 2.21
C GLY A 82 -15.61 1.91 1.86
N GLU A 83 -16.53 1.30 2.60
CA GLU A 83 -17.98 1.42 2.37
C GLU A 83 -18.46 2.87 2.48
N ASN A 84 -17.90 3.63 3.44
CA ASN A 84 -18.35 4.97 3.81
C ASN A 84 -17.51 6.10 3.22
N GLY A 85 -16.63 5.82 2.26
CA GLY A 85 -15.85 6.85 1.58
C GLY A 85 -14.65 6.34 0.80
N ARG A 86 -14.00 7.26 0.09
CA ARG A 86 -12.75 7.00 -0.63
C ARG A 86 -11.77 8.13 -0.38
N ALA A 87 -10.49 7.82 -0.42
CA ALA A 87 -9.44 8.82 -0.42
C ALA A 87 -8.32 8.44 -1.40
N GLN A 88 -7.59 9.45 -1.84
CA GLN A 88 -6.41 9.30 -2.67
C GLN A 88 -5.29 10.13 -2.07
N PHE A 89 -4.12 9.51 -1.91
CA PHE A 89 -2.90 10.19 -1.52
C PHE A 89 -2.03 10.47 -2.75
N GLY A 90 -1.46 11.68 -2.80
CA GLY A 90 -0.58 12.12 -3.86
C GLY A 90 0.39 13.20 -3.37
N GLY A 91 1.22 13.70 -4.29
CA GLY A 91 2.17 14.77 -3.98
C GLY A 91 2.67 15.49 -5.22
N GLY A 92 3.28 16.64 -5.01
CA GLY A 92 3.84 17.48 -6.06
C GLY A 92 4.78 18.54 -5.51
N ALA A 93 5.32 19.36 -6.42
CA ALA A 93 6.11 20.53 -6.02
C ALA A 93 5.25 21.53 -5.23
N LEU A 94 5.83 22.14 -4.20
CA LEU A 94 5.19 23.23 -3.50
C LEU A 94 5.33 24.52 -4.33
N PRO A 95 4.22 25.17 -4.74
CA PRO A 95 4.26 26.40 -5.51
C PRO A 95 4.75 27.57 -4.64
N ALA A 96 5.24 28.64 -5.28
CA ALA A 96 5.77 29.82 -4.61
C ALA A 96 4.70 30.55 -3.77
N GLU A 97 3.44 30.44 -4.19
CA GLU A 97 2.26 30.98 -3.52
C GLU A 97 1.90 30.22 -2.23
N GLY A 98 2.56 29.08 -1.96
CA GLY A 98 2.47 28.34 -0.70
C GLY A 98 1.41 27.24 -0.67
N LEU A 99 1.26 26.64 0.53
CA LEU A 99 0.48 25.41 0.72
C LEU A 99 -1.03 25.58 0.51
N GLU A 100 -1.58 26.76 0.80
CA GLU A 100 -2.99 27.05 0.55
C GLU A 100 -3.30 27.04 -0.95
N ALA A 101 -2.46 27.72 -1.76
CA ALA A 101 -2.58 27.74 -3.21
C ALA A 101 -2.44 26.33 -3.81
N TYR A 102 -1.53 25.52 -3.27
CA TYR A 102 -1.40 24.10 -3.63
C TYR A 102 -2.70 23.33 -3.37
N ALA A 103 -3.24 23.40 -2.14
CA ALA A 103 -4.47 22.68 -1.78
C ALA A 103 -5.67 23.10 -2.63
N SER A 104 -5.83 24.41 -2.89
CA SER A 104 -6.86 24.91 -3.80
C SER A 104 -6.65 24.46 -5.25
N GLY A 105 -5.40 24.37 -5.71
CA GLY A 105 -5.05 23.86 -7.03
C GLY A 105 -5.46 22.40 -7.21
N VAL A 106 -5.08 21.54 -6.26
CA VAL A 106 -5.47 20.11 -6.24
C VAL A 106 -6.99 19.95 -6.18
N LEU A 107 -7.67 20.73 -5.33
CA LEU A 107 -9.13 20.67 -5.20
C LEU A 107 -9.81 21.02 -6.51
N ARG A 108 -9.38 22.10 -7.18
CA ARG A 108 -9.90 22.49 -8.50
C ARG A 108 -9.66 21.41 -9.55
N GLN A 109 -8.47 20.82 -9.58
CA GLN A 109 -8.15 19.73 -10.50
C GLN A 109 -9.06 18.52 -10.28
N PHE A 110 -9.33 18.16 -9.02
CA PHE A 110 -10.19 17.03 -8.69
C PHE A 110 -11.66 17.29 -9.03
N LEU A 111 -12.19 18.47 -8.69
CA LEU A 111 -13.58 18.84 -8.96
C LEU A 111 -13.85 18.97 -10.47
N GLY A 112 -12.86 19.42 -11.24
CA GLY A 112 -13.00 19.63 -12.67
C GLY A 112 -14.17 20.59 -12.98
N GLN A 113 -15.17 20.10 -13.71
CA GLN A 113 -16.38 20.85 -14.07
C GLN A 113 -17.61 20.45 -13.24
N ALA A 114 -17.45 19.64 -12.19
CA ALA A 114 -18.57 19.21 -11.36
C ALA A 114 -19.20 20.41 -10.61
N PRO A 115 -20.54 20.53 -10.58
CA PRO A 115 -21.22 21.54 -9.76
C PRO A 115 -20.79 21.40 -8.30
N SER A 116 -20.19 22.46 -7.77
CA SER A 116 -19.56 22.43 -6.45
C SER A 116 -19.60 23.78 -5.75
N GLU A 117 -19.64 23.72 -4.42
CA GLU A 117 -19.49 24.85 -3.51
C GLU A 117 -18.16 24.70 -2.78
N VAL A 118 -17.19 25.56 -3.10
CA VAL A 118 -15.86 25.53 -2.49
C VAL A 118 -15.88 26.35 -1.20
N GLY A 119 -15.43 25.76 -0.11
CA GLY A 119 -15.31 26.43 1.18
C GLY A 119 -13.98 27.17 1.33
N ARG A 120 -13.85 27.88 2.46
CA ARG A 120 -12.62 28.61 2.80
C ARG A 120 -11.50 27.64 3.17
N VAL A 121 -10.31 27.87 2.62
CA VAL A 121 -9.09 27.15 3.03
C VAL A 121 -8.70 27.56 4.45
N THR A 122 -8.34 26.58 5.28
CA THR A 122 -7.82 26.80 6.63
C THR A 122 -6.44 26.19 6.77
N THR A 123 -5.62 26.74 7.66
CA THR A 123 -4.28 26.25 7.96
C THR A 123 -4.15 25.80 9.40
N SER A 124 -3.26 24.83 9.62
CA SER A 124 -2.97 24.26 10.94
C SER A 124 -1.61 23.57 10.92
N THR A 125 -1.34 22.75 11.94
CA THR A 125 -0.18 21.86 11.99
C THR A 125 -0.61 20.44 12.32
N THR A 126 -0.06 19.45 11.62
CA THR A 126 -0.26 18.01 11.89
C THR A 126 1.09 17.35 12.09
N ASN A 127 1.36 16.81 13.28
CA ASN A 127 2.65 16.17 13.61
C ASN A 127 3.88 17.02 13.25
N GLY A 128 3.80 18.33 13.48
CA GLY A 128 4.87 19.29 13.15
C GLY A 128 4.92 19.73 11.68
N LEU A 129 4.09 19.17 10.80
CA LEU A 129 3.97 19.60 9.41
C LEU A 129 2.98 20.77 9.32
N GLN A 130 3.31 21.81 8.54
CA GLN A 130 2.32 22.82 8.15
C GLN A 130 1.26 22.13 7.28
N THR A 131 -0.01 22.36 7.61
CA THR A 131 -1.16 21.72 6.98
C THR A 131 -2.11 22.77 6.42
N ALA A 132 -2.67 22.54 5.24
CA ALA A 132 -3.76 23.32 4.67
C ALA A 132 -4.93 22.41 4.29
N THR A 133 -6.15 22.83 4.62
CA THR A 133 -7.38 22.09 4.36
C THR A 133 -8.29 22.92 3.47
N ALA A 134 -8.61 22.40 2.28
CA ALA A 134 -9.51 23.00 1.31
C ALA A 134 -10.77 22.13 1.16
N PRO A 135 -11.90 22.50 1.79
CA PRO A 135 -13.15 21.75 1.69
C PRO A 135 -13.99 22.19 0.48
N ALA A 136 -14.84 21.31 -0.03
CA ALA A 136 -15.91 21.60 -0.96
C ALA A 136 -17.08 20.62 -0.77
N ARG A 137 -18.26 21.03 -1.23
CA ARG A 137 -19.40 20.11 -1.44
C ARG A 137 -19.65 20.02 -2.93
N ALA A 138 -19.70 18.81 -3.47
CA ALA A 138 -19.93 18.56 -4.89
C ALA A 138 -21.16 17.67 -5.10
N ARG A 139 -21.82 17.80 -6.26
CA ARG A 139 -22.87 16.86 -6.67
C ARG A 139 -22.31 15.88 -7.69
N ASN A 140 -22.55 14.59 -7.47
CA ASN A 140 -22.27 13.58 -8.49
C ASN A 140 -23.36 13.59 -9.58
N GLN A 141 -23.17 12.78 -10.63
CA GLN A 141 -24.11 12.69 -11.75
C GLN A 141 -25.51 12.18 -11.35
N GLN A 142 -25.62 11.51 -10.20
CA GLN A 142 -26.87 10.98 -9.65
C GLN A 142 -27.55 12.00 -8.72
N GLY A 143 -26.99 13.21 -8.57
CA GLY A 143 -27.53 14.27 -7.72
C GLY A 143 -27.21 14.14 -6.23
N GLN A 144 -26.44 13.11 -5.81
CA GLN A 144 -26.00 12.99 -4.42
C GLN A 144 -24.97 14.06 -4.09
N VAL A 145 -25.14 14.68 -2.91
CA VAL A 145 -24.17 15.64 -2.36
C VAL A 145 -23.07 14.88 -1.63
N LEU A 146 -21.83 15.15 -2.02
CA LEU A 146 -20.62 14.57 -1.47
C LEU A 146 -19.77 15.66 -0.84
N ASP A 147 -19.21 15.35 0.32
CA ASP A 147 -18.16 16.16 0.92
C ASP A 147 -16.83 15.78 0.25
N VAL A 148 -16.15 16.78 -0.29
CA VAL A 148 -14.80 16.70 -0.86
C VAL A 148 -13.88 17.50 0.03
N GLN A 149 -12.74 16.94 0.40
CA GLN A 149 -11.73 17.70 1.14
C GLN A 149 -10.33 17.37 0.62
N VAL A 150 -9.56 18.42 0.33
CA VAL A 150 -8.12 18.30 0.15
C VAL A 150 -7.43 18.69 1.45
N THR A 151 -6.60 17.81 1.98
CA THR A 151 -5.71 18.11 3.12
C THR A 151 -4.27 17.96 2.66
N ALA A 152 -3.53 19.06 2.60
CA ALA A 152 -2.16 19.12 2.13
C ALA A 152 -1.18 19.38 3.28
N TYR A 153 0.02 18.81 3.19
CA TYR A 153 1.10 18.90 4.17
C TYR A 153 2.38 19.35 3.46
N SER A 154 3.06 20.35 4.02
CA SER A 154 4.37 20.79 3.50
C SER A 154 5.49 19.89 4.04
N VAL A 155 6.39 19.47 3.15
CA VAL A 155 7.60 18.72 3.47
C VAL A 155 8.74 19.24 2.58
N GLY A 156 9.55 20.15 3.11
CA GLY A 156 10.61 20.82 2.33
C GLY A 156 10.03 21.65 1.19
N ASP A 157 10.52 21.42 -0.03
CA ASP A 157 10.08 22.06 -1.27
C ASP A 157 8.88 21.34 -1.94
N ARG A 158 8.28 20.38 -1.24
CA ARG A 158 7.17 19.56 -1.74
C ARG A 158 5.94 19.70 -0.86
N ALA A 159 4.80 19.38 -1.45
CA ALA A 159 3.56 19.15 -0.73
C ALA A 159 3.01 17.76 -1.04
N TYR A 160 2.50 17.10 -0.01
CA TYR A 160 1.74 15.86 -0.10
C TYR A 160 0.30 16.13 0.29
N HIS A 161 -0.66 15.43 -0.29
CA HIS A 161 -2.06 15.64 0.03
C HIS A 161 -2.87 14.36 0.05
N PHE A 162 -3.98 14.41 0.78
CA PHE A 162 -5.12 13.53 0.56
C PHE A 162 -6.24 14.31 -0.11
N VAL A 163 -6.87 13.69 -1.11
CA VAL A 163 -8.22 14.05 -1.54
C VAL A 163 -9.17 13.02 -0.94
N THR A 164 -10.11 13.45 -0.11
CA THR A 164 -11.13 12.58 0.50
C THR A 164 -12.51 12.87 -0.09
N LEU A 165 -13.31 11.82 -0.26
CA LEU A 165 -14.67 11.87 -0.76
C LEU A 165 -15.57 11.02 0.14
N ALA A 166 -16.61 11.60 0.70
CA ALA A 166 -17.61 10.91 1.52
C ALA A 166 -19.02 11.43 1.23
N PRO A 167 -20.07 10.67 1.55
CA PRO A 167 -21.43 11.23 1.63
C PRO A 167 -21.46 12.44 2.59
N SER A 168 -22.38 13.38 2.35
CA SER A 168 -22.56 14.56 3.21
C SER A 168 -22.60 14.19 4.70
N GLY A 169 -21.71 14.77 5.51
CA GLY A 169 -21.57 14.49 6.94
C GLY A 169 -20.69 13.30 7.29
N GLY A 170 -20.21 12.54 6.30
CA GLY A 170 -19.39 11.33 6.47
C GLY A 170 -17.88 11.59 6.59
N SER A 171 -17.42 12.83 6.44
CA SER A 171 -15.99 13.18 6.38
C SER A 171 -15.18 12.79 7.63
N ALA A 172 -15.83 12.65 8.79
CA ALA A 172 -15.18 12.32 10.05
C ALA A 172 -14.43 10.98 10.04
N VAL A 173 -14.80 10.03 9.17
CA VAL A 173 -14.15 8.73 9.03
C VAL A 173 -12.65 8.85 8.67
N PHE A 174 -12.26 9.92 7.97
CA PHE A 174 -10.88 10.16 7.57
C PHE A 174 -10.04 10.90 8.61
N ALA A 175 -10.65 11.43 9.68
CA ALA A 175 -9.98 12.35 10.58
C ALA A 175 -8.74 11.73 11.26
N ALA A 176 -8.81 10.45 11.64
CA ALA A 176 -7.68 9.73 12.21
C ALA A 176 -6.54 9.53 11.18
N MET A 177 -6.89 9.13 9.95
CA MET A 177 -5.92 8.98 8.86
C MET A 177 -5.20 10.30 8.56
N LEU A 178 -5.95 11.40 8.42
CA LEU A 178 -5.37 12.71 8.16
C LEU A 178 -4.43 13.15 9.29
N ARG A 179 -4.80 12.91 10.55
CA ARG A 179 -3.95 13.20 11.71
C ARG A 179 -2.73 12.28 11.83
N SER A 180 -2.74 11.10 11.23
CA SER A 180 -1.62 10.15 11.29
C SER A 180 -0.46 10.51 10.36
N MET A 181 -0.68 11.40 9.39
CA MET A 181 0.34 11.80 8.43
C MET A 181 1.54 12.39 9.14
N ARG A 182 2.72 11.83 8.89
CA ARG A 182 3.97 12.27 9.51
C ARG A 182 5.16 12.05 8.58
N GLN A 183 6.24 12.78 8.89
CA GLN A 183 7.54 12.47 8.31
C GLN A 183 8.20 11.31 9.06
N LEU A 184 8.88 10.45 8.32
CA LEU A 184 9.77 9.43 8.87
C LEU A 184 11.13 10.04 9.15
N THR A 185 11.74 9.67 10.27
CA THR A 185 13.16 9.94 10.52
C THR A 185 14.02 9.17 9.52
N THR A 186 15.29 9.59 9.34
CA THR A 186 16.26 8.86 8.52
C THR A 186 16.40 7.40 8.98
N GLN A 187 16.37 7.15 10.29
CA GLN A 187 16.49 5.81 10.87
C GLN A 187 15.25 4.96 10.56
N GLU A 188 14.05 5.49 10.75
CA GLU A 188 12.81 4.78 10.40
C GLU A 188 12.74 4.47 8.91
N ALA A 189 13.09 5.43 8.05
CA ALA A 189 13.11 5.25 6.61
C ALA A 189 14.13 4.17 6.19
N ALA A 190 15.31 4.13 6.80
CA ALA A 190 16.32 3.09 6.53
C ALA A 190 15.90 1.70 7.03
N ALA A 191 15.03 1.63 8.05
CA ALA A 191 14.47 0.37 8.55
C ALA A 191 13.38 -0.20 7.61
N LEU A 192 12.83 0.59 6.70
CA LEU A 192 11.89 0.14 5.68
C LEU A 192 12.62 -0.63 4.58
N ARG A 193 12.88 -1.90 4.86
CA ARG A 193 13.59 -2.80 3.95
C ARG A 193 12.61 -3.58 3.07
N ALA A 194 12.93 -3.64 1.78
CA ALA A 194 12.24 -4.51 0.84
C ALA A 194 12.26 -5.95 1.35
N ARG A 195 11.23 -6.72 0.99
CA ARG A 195 11.23 -8.16 1.18
C ARG A 195 11.42 -8.86 -0.15
N GLN A 196 12.06 -10.01 -0.13
CA GLN A 196 12.29 -10.82 -1.32
C GLN A 196 12.05 -12.29 -1.03
N ILE A 197 11.82 -13.07 -2.08
CA ILE A 197 11.75 -14.53 -2.01
C ILE A 197 13.17 -15.09 -1.97
N GLU A 198 13.49 -15.83 -0.92
CA GLU A 198 14.67 -16.67 -0.81
C GLU A 198 14.29 -18.14 -0.90
N ILE A 199 15.06 -18.91 -1.67
CA ILE A 199 14.89 -20.35 -1.80
C ILE A 199 15.86 -21.04 -0.87
N VAL A 200 15.32 -21.86 0.03
CA VAL A 200 16.07 -22.58 1.06
C VAL A 200 15.91 -24.08 0.83
N GLU A 201 17.02 -24.80 0.95
CA GLU A 201 17.01 -26.26 1.00
C GLU A 201 16.79 -26.71 2.44
N VAL A 202 15.78 -27.56 2.65
CA VAL A 202 15.42 -28.14 3.95
C VAL A 202 16.54 -29.10 4.38
N ARG A 203 17.05 -28.91 5.59
CA ARG A 203 18.07 -29.77 6.21
C ARG A 203 17.43 -30.79 7.15
N SER A 204 18.21 -31.80 7.53
CA SER A 204 17.79 -32.71 8.60
C SER A 204 17.49 -31.92 9.88
N GLY A 205 16.31 -32.14 10.45
CA GLY A 205 15.83 -31.45 11.65
C GLY A 205 15.10 -30.13 11.41
N ASP A 206 15.09 -29.61 10.17
CA ASP A 206 14.25 -28.46 9.83
C ASP A 206 12.77 -28.84 9.88
N THR A 207 11.98 -27.97 10.50
CA THR A 207 10.52 -28.01 10.50
C THR A 207 9.95 -26.74 9.87
N ALA A 208 8.68 -26.78 9.45
CA ALA A 208 7.97 -25.58 8.99
C ALA A 208 8.05 -24.45 10.03
N ALA A 209 7.91 -24.78 11.32
CA ALA A 209 8.05 -23.82 12.43
C ALA A 209 9.47 -23.25 12.55
N SER A 210 10.52 -24.03 12.31
CA SER A 210 11.90 -23.54 12.37
C SER A 210 12.25 -22.61 11.22
N LEU A 211 11.77 -22.93 10.01
CA LEU A 211 12.04 -22.14 8.81
C LEU A 211 11.17 -20.88 8.76
N SER A 212 9.93 -20.93 9.25
CA SER A 212 9.04 -19.77 9.30
C SER A 212 9.60 -18.65 10.19
N ARG A 213 10.31 -18.96 11.28
CA ARG A 213 10.97 -17.96 12.14
C ARG A 213 12.03 -17.12 11.43
N ARG A 214 12.54 -17.58 10.28
CA ARG A 214 13.49 -16.83 9.44
C ARG A 214 12.79 -15.80 8.55
N MET A 215 11.46 -15.85 8.46
CA MET A 215 10.71 -14.96 7.59
C MET A 215 10.63 -13.55 8.18
N ALA A 216 10.77 -12.55 7.32
CA ALA A 216 10.77 -11.13 7.64
C ALA A 216 9.36 -10.57 7.94
N PHE A 217 8.61 -11.27 8.78
CA PHE A 217 7.29 -10.87 9.30
C PHE A 217 7.31 -10.86 10.82
N THR A 218 6.54 -9.96 11.41
CA THR A 218 6.34 -9.89 12.87
C THR A 218 5.15 -10.73 13.32
N ASP A 219 4.29 -11.16 12.39
CA ASP A 219 3.05 -11.89 12.65
C ASP A 219 2.84 -13.05 11.66
N PHE A 220 2.06 -14.04 12.08
CA PHE A 220 1.58 -15.18 11.27
C PHE A 220 2.68 -15.86 10.41
N GLN A 221 3.91 -15.94 10.94
CA GLN A 221 5.05 -16.44 10.16
C GLN A 221 4.83 -17.88 9.66
N LEU A 222 4.26 -18.75 10.51
CA LEU A 222 4.03 -20.15 10.16
C LEU A 222 2.94 -20.27 9.09
N GLU A 223 1.82 -19.60 9.26
CA GLU A 223 0.68 -19.61 8.35
C GLU A 223 1.08 -19.07 6.99
N ARG A 224 1.86 -17.98 6.96
CA ARG A 224 2.43 -17.44 5.72
C ARG A 224 3.42 -18.40 5.07
N PHE A 225 4.26 -19.09 5.85
CA PHE A 225 5.17 -20.11 5.34
C PHE A 225 4.41 -21.25 4.65
N LEU A 226 3.38 -21.78 5.31
CA LEU A 226 2.56 -22.87 4.81
C LEU A 226 1.84 -22.45 3.51
N ALA A 227 1.17 -21.29 3.53
CA ALA A 227 0.47 -20.75 2.36
C ALA A 227 1.41 -20.49 1.18
N LEU A 228 2.59 -19.89 1.42
CA LEU A 228 3.58 -19.60 0.39
C LEU A 228 4.11 -20.88 -0.27
N ASN A 229 4.22 -21.96 0.50
CA ASN A 229 4.75 -23.25 0.04
C ASN A 229 3.68 -24.24 -0.40
N GLY A 230 2.40 -23.91 -0.26
CA GLY A 230 1.29 -24.82 -0.58
C GLY A 230 1.23 -26.04 0.33
N LEU A 231 1.63 -25.87 1.59
CA LEU A 231 1.67 -26.94 2.60
C LEU A 231 0.45 -26.86 3.52
N SER A 232 0.00 -28.01 4.03
CA SER A 232 -1.01 -28.09 5.09
C SER A 232 -0.39 -28.03 6.48
N GLU A 233 -1.19 -27.69 7.49
CA GLU A 233 -0.74 -27.76 8.88
C GLU A 233 -0.39 -29.21 9.27
N GLY A 234 0.75 -29.39 9.94
CA GLY A 234 1.26 -30.71 10.31
C GLY A 234 1.95 -31.48 9.17
N GLU A 235 1.96 -30.95 7.94
CA GLU A 235 2.70 -31.55 6.83
C GLU A 235 4.22 -31.48 7.09
N GLY A 236 4.88 -32.63 7.08
CA GLY A 236 6.32 -32.73 7.33
C GLY A 236 7.15 -32.26 6.13
N LEU A 237 8.31 -31.65 6.40
CA LEU A 237 9.29 -31.29 5.37
C LEU A 237 10.28 -32.44 5.15
N ARG A 238 10.74 -32.62 3.90
CA ARG A 238 11.75 -33.62 3.56
C ARG A 238 13.12 -32.97 3.40
N ALA A 239 14.16 -33.57 3.96
CA ALA A 239 15.53 -33.12 3.70
C ALA A 239 15.82 -33.09 2.19
N GLY A 240 16.47 -32.03 1.71
CA GLY A 240 16.72 -31.78 0.29
C GLY A 240 15.55 -31.11 -0.46
N GLN A 241 14.36 -30.99 0.15
CA GLN A 241 13.25 -30.23 -0.41
C GLN A 241 13.61 -28.75 -0.49
N GLN A 242 13.23 -28.08 -1.58
CA GLN A 242 13.34 -26.62 -1.67
C GLN A 242 12.03 -25.98 -1.23
N VAL A 243 12.15 -24.97 -0.36
CA VAL A 243 11.03 -24.15 0.12
C VAL A 243 11.33 -22.67 -0.05
N LYS A 244 10.27 -21.88 -0.15
CA LYS A 244 10.30 -20.43 -0.23
C LYS A 244 10.20 -19.85 1.18
N ILE A 245 11.09 -18.94 1.51
CA ILE A 245 10.93 -18.03 2.66
C ILE A 245 11.00 -16.60 2.17
N VAL A 246 10.46 -15.67 2.96
CA VAL A 246 10.51 -14.24 2.66
C VAL A 246 11.54 -13.59 3.58
N THR A 247 12.62 -13.03 3.04
CA THR A 247 13.66 -12.34 3.82
C THR A 247 13.74 -10.87 3.43
N TYR A 248 14.42 -10.05 4.23
CA TYR A 248 14.73 -8.69 3.79
C TYR A 248 15.71 -8.75 2.61
N ALA A 249 15.45 -7.95 1.57
CA ALA A 249 16.39 -7.77 0.48
C ALA A 249 17.71 -7.22 1.04
N ARG A 250 18.81 -7.68 0.43
CA ARG A 250 20.16 -7.29 0.81
C ARG A 250 20.51 -5.92 0.26
#